data_AF-A0A0C2FPT0-F1
#
_entry.id   AF-A0A0C2FPT0-F1
#
_cell.length_a   1.000
_cell.length_b   1.000
_cell.length_c   1.000
_cell.angle_alpha   90.00
_cell.angle_beta   90.00
_cell.angle_gamma   90.00
#
_symmetry.space_group_name_H-M   'P 1'
#
loop_
_entity.id
_entity.type
_entity.pdbx_description
1 polymer ?
#
loop_
_entity_poly.entity_id
_entity_poly.type
_entity_poly.pdbx_seq_one_letter_code
_entity_poly.pdbx_strand_id
1 'polypeptide(L)'
;NLQVKDVLVTKLNNVEKSLLCLIFSGKILKDHEKLQAHNIGDGMALHLVVRQGQQNRPSQASTTAPSQNTNNSTSNSSQVTWFDYLLK
;
A
#
# COMPACT_ATOMS: atom_id res chain seq x y z
N ASN A 1 -3.05 9.14 7.58
CA ASN A 1 -2.52 9.45 6.22
C ASN A 1 -3.57 9.98 5.25
N LEU A 2 -4.86 9.72 5.48
CA LEU A 2 -5.95 10.19 4.61
C LEU A 2 -5.87 11.68 4.24
N GLN A 3 -5.66 12.57 5.22
CA GLN A 3 -5.56 14.02 5.00
C GLN A 3 -4.40 14.42 4.07
N VAL A 4 -3.23 13.79 4.24
CA VAL A 4 -2.06 14.04 3.38
C VAL A 4 -2.38 13.64 1.95
N LYS A 5 -2.98 12.46 1.77
CA LYS A 5 -3.40 11.99 0.45
C LYS A 5 -4.44 12.93 -0.19
N ASP A 6 -5.40 13.46 0.56
CA ASP A 6 -6.39 14.41 0.04
C ASP A 6 -5.76 15.70 -0.51
N VAL A 7 -4.78 16.25 0.22
CA VAL A 7 -3.99 17.39 -0.27
C VAL A 7 -3.23 17.04 -1.54
N LEU A 8 -2.63 15.84 -1.60
CA LEU A 8 -1.89 15.38 -2.77
C LEU A 8 -2.79 15.15 -3.99
N VAL A 9 -3.98 14.59 -3.82
CA VAL A 9 -4.98 14.44 -4.91
C VAL A 9 -5.26 15.80 -5.56
N THR A 10 -5.49 16.82 -4.73
CA THR A 10 -5.76 18.18 -5.21
C THR A 10 -4.54 18.77 -5.95
N LYS A 11 -3.33 18.54 -5.44
CA LYS A 11 -2.09 19.06 -6.04
C LYS A 11 -1.66 18.33 -7.32
N LEU A 12 -2.02 17.05 -7.46
CA LEU A 12 -1.59 16.18 -8.56
C LEU A 12 -2.65 16.03 -9.65
N ASN A 13 -3.43 17.08 -9.93
CA ASN A 13 -4.45 17.07 -10.98
C ASN A 13 -5.50 15.95 -10.83
N ASN A 14 -5.97 15.70 -9.59
CA ASN A 14 -7.07 14.80 -9.31
C ASN A 14 -6.77 13.30 -9.54
N VAL A 15 -5.52 12.88 -9.31
CA VAL A 15 -5.13 11.46 -9.26
C VAL A 15 -5.97 10.70 -8.24
N GLU A 16 -6.34 9.46 -8.55
CA GLU A 16 -7.10 8.62 -7.64
C GLU A 16 -6.32 8.28 -6.35
N LYS A 17 -6.95 8.49 -5.20
CA LYS A 17 -6.35 8.30 -3.86
C LYS A 17 -5.77 6.89 -3.63
N SER A 18 -6.38 5.88 -4.23
CA SER A 18 -5.96 4.47 -4.13
C SER A 18 -4.60 4.20 -4.79
N LEU A 19 -4.24 5.03 -5.78
CA LEU A 19 -2.99 4.94 -6.52
C LEU A 19 -1.83 5.59 -5.76
N LEU A 20 -2.13 6.40 -4.75
CA LEU A 20 -1.12 7.10 -3.95
C LEU A 20 -0.61 6.18 -2.84
N CYS A 21 0.71 6.01 -2.79
CA CYS A 21 1.41 5.30 -1.72
C CYS A 21 2.46 6.20 -1.07
N LEU A 22 2.39 6.29 0.26
CA LEU A 22 3.36 7.02 1.06
C LEU A 22 4.35 6.04 1.68
N ILE A 23 5.63 6.33 1.54
CA ILE A 23 6.71 5.48 2.07
C ILE A 23 7.59 6.34 2.97
N PHE A 24 7.85 5.84 4.17
CA PHE A 24 8.74 6.46 5.14
C PHE A 24 9.56 5.41 5.88
N SER A 25 10.87 5.63 6.03
CA SER A 25 11.78 4.70 6.71
C SER A 25 11.65 3.24 6.23
N GLY A 26 11.40 3.06 4.93
CA GLY A 26 11.18 1.75 4.30
C GLY A 26 9.84 1.07 4.57
N LYS A 27 8.89 1.77 5.18
CA LYS A 27 7.54 1.26 5.43
C LYS A 27 6.53 1.98 4.54
N ILE A 28 5.67 1.21 3.88
CA ILE A 28 4.46 1.75 3.26
C ILE A 28 3.48 2.10 4.38
N LEU A 29 3.06 3.35 4.40
CA LEU A 29 2.11 3.83 5.40
C LEU A 29 0.68 3.48 4.99
N LYS A 30 -0.08 2.87 5.90
CA LYS A 30 -1.50 2.55 5.67
C LYS A 30 -2.37 3.77 5.91
N ASP A 31 -3.56 3.81 5.33
CA ASP A 31 -4.44 4.99 5.39
C ASP A 31 -4.86 5.36 6.82
N HIS A 32 -5.11 4.35 7.65
CA HIS A 32 -5.50 4.49 9.06
C HIS A 32 -4.34 4.87 9.99
N GLU A 33 -3.09 4.76 9.54
CA GLU A 33 -1.95 5.13 10.36
C GLU A 33 -1.77 6.64 10.41
N LYS A 34 -1.40 7.14 11.60
CA LYS A 34 -1.05 8.55 11.80
C LYS A 34 0.44 8.75 11.50
N LEU A 35 0.79 9.89 10.91
CA LEU A 35 2.18 10.24 10.63
C LEU A 35 3.06 10.20 11.90
N GLN A 36 2.51 10.69 13.01
CA GLN A 36 3.19 10.75 14.30
C GLN A 36 3.50 9.36 14.88
N ALA A 37 2.71 8.33 14.54
CA ALA A 37 2.99 6.96 14.97
C ALA A 37 4.23 6.35 14.27
N HIS A 38 4.70 6.98 13.19
CA HIS A 38 5.91 6.60 12.47
C HIS A 38 7.04 7.62 12.65
N ASN A 39 6.96 8.48 13.68
CA ASN A 39 7.94 9.54 13.98
C ASN A 39 8.18 10.51 12.80
N ILE A 40 7.14 10.75 12.01
CA ILE A 40 7.18 11.73 10.93
C ILE A 40 6.79 13.08 11.52
N GLY A 41 7.75 13.99 11.58
CA GLY A 41 7.60 15.36 12.05
C GLY A 41 8.07 16.38 11.01
N ASP A 42 8.21 17.62 11.45
CA ASP A 42 8.63 18.73 10.59
C ASP A 42 10.05 18.53 10.05
N GLY A 43 10.27 18.96 8.81
CA GLY A 43 11.55 18.81 8.12
C GLY A 43 11.83 17.41 7.58
N MET A 44 10.96 16.42 7.84
CA MET A 44 11.10 15.07 7.32
C MET A 44 10.53 14.95 5.90
N ALA A 45 11.13 14.07 5.09
CA ALA A 45 10.69 13.80 3.73
C ALA A 45 9.90 12.48 3.66
N LEU A 46 8.90 12.45 2.77
CA LEU A 46 8.12 11.28 2.42
C LEU A 46 8.37 10.94 0.95
N HIS A 47 8.58 9.66 0.65
CA HIS A 47 8.53 9.21 -0.73
C HIS A 47 7.07 9.00 -1.13
N LEU A 48 6.63 9.71 -2.16
CA LEU A 48 5.31 9.53 -2.77
C LEU A 48 5.46 8.69 -4.04
N VAL A 49 4.71 7.60 -4.12
CA VAL A 49 4.58 6.79 -5.33
C VAL A 49 3.16 6.95 -5.88
N VAL A 50 3.05 7.32 -7.15
CA VAL A 50 1.79 7.28 -7.91
C VAL A 50 1.79 6.03 -8.77
N ARG A 51 0.87 5.12 -8.47
CA ARG A 51 0.70 3.87 -9.24
C ARG A 51 -0.10 4.14 -10.51
N GLN A 52 0.18 3.41 -11.57
CA GLN A 52 -0.75 3.30 -12.69
C GLN A 52 -1.86 2.33 -12.27
N GLY A 53 -3.13 2.72 -12.48
CA GLY A 53 -4.27 1.85 -12.18
C GLY A 53 -4.09 0.50 -12.85
N GLN A 54 -4.34 -0.59 -12.12
CA GLN A 54 -4.40 -1.90 -12.72
C GLN A 54 -5.62 -1.92 -13.65
N GLN A 55 -5.41 -1.73 -14.94
CA GLN A 55 -6.35 -2.21 -15.94
C GLN A 55 -6.42 -3.73 -15.74
N ASN A 56 -7.47 -4.17 -15.02
CA ASN A 56 -7.96 -5.54 -14.93
C ASN A 56 -6.87 -6.60 -15.18
N ARG A 57 -6.07 -6.97 -14.17
CA ARG A 57 -5.45 -8.29 -14.23
C ARG A 57 -6.63 -9.25 -14.08
N PRO A 58 -7.04 -10.02 -15.10
CA PRO A 58 -8.18 -10.90 -14.96
C PRO A 58 -7.90 -11.79 -13.75
N SER A 59 -8.76 -11.68 -12.75
CA SER A 59 -8.82 -12.60 -11.64
C SER A 59 -8.92 -13.99 -12.25
N GLN A 60 -7.82 -14.72 -12.27
CA GLN A 60 -7.82 -16.10 -12.72
C GLN A 60 -8.81 -16.82 -11.81
N ALA A 61 -9.92 -17.23 -12.42
CA ALA A 61 -11.07 -17.78 -11.73
C ALA A 61 -10.62 -18.88 -10.76
N SER A 62 -10.81 -18.65 -9.46
CA SER A 62 -10.77 -19.72 -8.48
C SER A 62 -11.99 -20.60 -8.73
N THR A 63 -11.77 -21.69 -9.45
CA THR A 63 -12.70 -22.82 -9.54
C THR A 63 -13.07 -23.28 -8.13
N THR A 64 -14.36 -23.22 -7.83
CA THR A 64 -15.01 -23.80 -6.66
C THR A 64 -14.73 -25.29 -6.54
N ALA A 65 -14.25 -25.72 -5.37
CA ALA A 65 -14.43 -27.06 -4.83
C ALA A 65 -14.57 -26.98 -3.29
N PRO A 66 -15.41 -27.82 -2.65
CA PRO A 66 -15.88 -27.58 -1.28
C PRO A 66 -14.91 -28.11 -0.20
N SER A 67 -14.86 -27.35 0.89
CA SER A 67 -14.65 -27.71 2.30
C SER A 67 -13.71 -28.89 2.65
N GLN A 68 -12.59 -28.60 3.32
CA GLN A 68 -12.12 -29.45 4.41
C GLN A 68 -11.24 -28.73 5.45
N ASN A 69 -11.33 -29.30 6.64
CA ASN A 69 -11.02 -28.80 7.97
C ASN A 69 -9.52 -28.67 8.30
N THR A 70 -9.24 -28.02 9.44
CA THR A 70 -8.06 -28.12 10.32
C THR A 70 -6.71 -27.47 9.96
N ASN A 71 -6.28 -26.64 10.92
CA ASN A 71 -4.94 -26.54 11.51
C ASN A 71 -3.84 -25.71 10.81
N ASN A 72 -3.50 -24.65 11.56
CA ASN A 72 -2.14 -24.29 11.97
C ASN A 72 -1.31 -23.36 11.07
N SER A 73 -0.66 -22.43 11.78
CA SER A 73 0.51 -21.66 11.40
C SER A 73 0.35 -20.57 10.34
N THR A 74 0.30 -19.34 10.87
CA THR A 74 1.08 -18.17 10.45
C THR A 74 1.91 -18.41 9.19
N SER A 75 1.23 -18.42 8.05
CA SER A 75 1.89 -18.36 6.76
C SER A 75 2.30 -16.90 6.59
N ASN A 76 3.48 -16.59 7.12
CA ASN A 76 4.25 -15.41 6.73
C ASN A 76 4.61 -15.62 5.25
N SER A 77 3.64 -15.41 4.37
CA SER A 77 3.89 -15.29 2.96
C SER A 77 4.73 -14.04 2.83
N SER A 78 6.04 -14.23 2.72
CA SER A 78 6.99 -13.23 2.24
C SER A 78 6.61 -12.89 0.81
N GLN A 79 5.48 -12.19 0.64
CA GLN A 79 5.10 -11.54 -0.60
C GLN A 79 6.18 -10.51 -0.83
N VAL A 80 7.11 -10.80 -1.74
CA VAL A 80 8.09 -9.83 -2.21
C VAL A 80 7.30 -8.81 -3.00
N THR A 81 7.33 -7.56 -2.54
CA THR A 81 6.18 -6.68 -2.71
C THR A 81 6.49 -5.44 -3.52
N TRP A 82 7.19 -5.47 -4.64
CA TRP A 82 7.53 -4.29 -5.49
C TRP A 82 8.24 -3.10 -4.77
N PHE A 83 7.82 -2.64 -3.59
CA PHE A 83 8.53 -1.74 -2.69
C PHE A 83 9.91 -2.27 -2.28
N ASP A 84 10.07 -3.59 -2.13
CA ASP A 84 11.38 -4.19 -1.86
C ASP A 84 12.37 -3.92 -3.01
N TYR A 85 11.87 -3.67 -4.23
CA TYR A 85 12.68 -3.26 -5.37
C TYR A 85 12.96 -1.75 -5.40
N LEU A 86 12.11 -0.93 -4.78
CA LEU A 86 12.31 0.52 -4.66
C LEU A 86 13.30 0.91 -3.56
N LEU A 87 13.52 0.03 -2.59
CA LEU A 87 14.41 0.25 -1.45
C LEU A 87 15.84 -0.31 -1.64
N LYS A 88 16.19 -0.66 -2.87
CA LYS A 88 17.46 -1.33 -3.23
C LYS A 88 18.64 -0.37 -3.33
#